data_AF-A0A662JA94-F1
#
_entry.id   AF-A0A662JA94-F1
#
_cell.length_a   1.000
_cell.length_b   1.000
_cell.length_c   1.000
_cell.angle_alpha   90.00
_cell.angle_beta   90.00
_cell.angle_gamma   90.00
#
_symmetry.space_group_name_H-M   'P 1'
#
loop_
_entity.id
_entity.type
_entity.pdbx_description
1 polymer ?
#
loop_
_entity_poly.entity_id
_entity_poly.type
_entity_poly.pdbx_seq_one_letter_code
_entity_poly.pdbx_strand_id
1 'polypeptide(L)'
;MRPNNCKASYGDRYEKNRASPNIMDALREKIERAIDIYNRYRAPEAIASLISIDNKKVIIKFKGPFCVGCGISDWIEDFKYVLLEEFGMDTEIMELKEVRNEDSRWIIAIFKLLNP
;
A
#
# COMPACT_ATOMS: atom_id res chain seq x y z
N MET A 1 26.07 52.71 -17.99
CA MET A 1 26.25 51.24 -18.05
C MET A 1 25.23 50.56 -17.13
N ARG A 2 24.36 49.70 -17.66
CA ARG A 2 23.71 48.62 -16.88
C ARG A 2 24.63 47.39 -16.92
N PRO A 3 24.64 46.54 -15.88
CA PRO A 3 23.86 45.29 -15.92
C PRO A 3 23.07 45.08 -14.61
N ASN A 4 21.76 44.82 -14.67
CA ASN A 4 21.10 43.50 -14.77
C ASN A 4 20.94 42.78 -13.42
N ASN A 5 19.77 43.02 -12.83
CA ASN A 5 18.81 42.03 -12.32
C ASN A 5 19.33 40.61 -12.01
N CYS A 6 19.29 40.22 -10.73
CA CYS A 6 18.96 38.86 -10.31
C CYS A 6 18.15 38.93 -9.00
N LYS A 7 16.84 38.71 -9.10
CA LYS A 7 16.00 38.18 -8.02
C LYS A 7 16.10 36.66 -8.02
N ALA A 8 16.27 36.07 -6.83
CA ALA A 8 15.72 34.79 -6.37
C ALA A 8 16.23 34.64 -4.91
N SER A 9 15.40 34.77 -3.87
CA SER A 9 14.49 33.73 -3.32
C SER A 9 15.24 32.45 -2.98
N TYR A 10 15.15 31.88 -1.78
CA TYR A 10 13.92 31.33 -1.24
C TYR A 10 14.21 30.97 0.22
N GLY A 11 13.29 31.26 1.13
CA GLY A 11 13.44 30.86 2.53
C GLY A 11 13.18 29.38 2.67
N ASP A 12 14.19 28.60 3.04
CA ASP A 12 14.04 27.22 3.52
C ASP A 12 14.04 27.20 5.05
N ARG A 13 13.20 28.07 5.64
CA ARG A 13 12.63 27.82 6.96
C ARG A 13 11.35 27.06 6.67
N TYR A 14 11.41 25.74 6.81
CA TYR A 14 10.26 24.83 6.80
C TYR A 14 9.29 25.27 7.91
N GLU A 15 8.48 26.25 7.58
CA GLU A 15 7.53 26.86 8.47
C GLU A 15 6.14 26.38 8.07
N LYS A 16 5.54 25.62 8.98
CA LYS A 16 4.10 25.44 9.17
C LYS A 16 3.35 24.73 8.04
N ASN A 17 3.21 23.42 8.21
CA ASN A 17 1.93 22.78 7.99
C ASN A 17 1.49 22.09 9.28
N ARG A 18 0.81 22.86 10.14
CA ARG A 18 -0.31 22.32 10.93
C ARG A 18 -1.38 21.90 9.90
N ALA A 19 -1.19 20.75 9.26
CA ALA A 19 -2.28 20.07 8.60
C ALA A 19 -2.88 19.16 9.66
N SER A 20 -4.19 19.29 9.92
CA SER A 20 -4.97 18.22 10.54
C SER A 20 -4.50 16.88 10.01
N PRO A 21 -4.34 15.82 10.83
CA PRO A 21 -3.97 14.50 10.32
C PRO A 21 -4.89 14.19 9.15
N ASN A 22 -4.36 14.20 7.93
CA ASN A 22 -5.14 13.78 6.79
C ASN A 22 -5.43 12.31 7.09
N ILE A 23 -6.71 11.96 7.23
CA ILE A 23 -7.16 10.59 7.52
C ILE A 23 -6.44 9.57 6.58
N MET A 24 -6.09 10.02 5.37
CA MET A 24 -5.34 9.26 4.37
C MET A 24 -3.88 8.95 4.75
N ASP A 25 -3.17 9.83 5.44
CA ASP A 25 -1.78 9.58 5.89
C ASP A 25 -1.77 8.52 7.00
N ALA A 26 -2.65 8.67 7.98
CA ALA A 26 -2.79 7.70 9.07
C ALA A 26 -3.23 6.32 8.56
N LEU A 27 -4.13 6.27 7.56
CA LEU A 27 -4.50 5.04 6.90
C LEU A 27 -3.31 4.41 6.18
N ARG A 28 -2.54 5.22 5.44
CA ARG A 28 -1.36 4.76 4.74
C ARG A 28 -0.33 4.14 5.68
N GLU A 29 -0.02 4.80 6.80
CA GLU A 29 0.92 4.27 7.80
C GLU A 29 0.46 2.90 8.35
N LYS A 30 -0.84 2.74 8.61
CA LYS A 30 -1.40 1.44 9.05
C LYS A 30 -1.24 0.37 7.98
N ILE A 31 -1.54 0.68 6.72
CA ILE A 31 -1.41 -0.28 5.61
C ILE A 31 0.07 -0.65 5.39
N GLU A 32 0.98 0.32 5.42
CA GLU A 32 2.41 0.05 5.28
C GLU A 32 2.93 -0.83 6.42
N ARG A 33 2.46 -0.60 7.65
CA ARG A 33 2.81 -1.45 8.79
C ARG A 33 2.21 -2.85 8.68
N ALA A 34 0.98 -3.00 8.19
CA ALA A 34 0.37 -4.30 7.91
C ALA A 34 1.19 -5.09 6.88
N ILE A 35 1.71 -4.42 5.85
CA ILE A 35 2.58 -5.02 4.83
C ILE A 35 3.91 -5.47 5.44
N ASP A 36 4.52 -4.69 6.33
CA ASP A 36 5.75 -5.10 7.03
C ASP A 36 5.53 -6.37 7.85
N ILE A 37 4.44 -6.39 8.64
CA ILE A 37 4.07 -7.53 9.48
C ILE A 37 3.84 -8.76 8.59
N TYR A 38 3.01 -8.63 7.55
CA TYR A 38 2.75 -9.73 6.62
C TYR A 38 4.04 -10.27 5.98
N ASN A 39 4.88 -9.38 5.43
CA ASN A 39 6.13 -9.76 4.79
C ASN A 39 7.10 -10.42 5.78
N ARG A 40 7.11 -10.00 7.05
CA ARG A 40 7.94 -10.63 8.09
C ARG A 40 7.57 -12.10 8.31
N TYR A 41 6.28 -12.44 8.25
CA TYR A 41 5.81 -13.80 8.48
C TYR A 41 5.75 -14.66 7.21
N ARG A 42 5.63 -14.03 6.04
CA ARG A 42 5.28 -14.72 4.78
C ARG A 42 6.35 -14.61 3.70
N ALA A 43 7.34 -13.73 3.83
CA ALA A 43 8.49 -13.71 2.92
C ALA A 43 9.44 -14.90 3.20
N PRO A 44 10.04 -15.49 2.16
CA PRO A 44 10.03 -15.08 0.75
C PRO A 44 8.89 -15.69 -0.09
N GLU A 45 7.99 -16.46 0.51
CA GLU A 45 6.92 -17.19 -0.20
C GLU A 45 5.82 -16.25 -0.74
N ALA A 46 5.48 -15.20 -0.01
CA ALA A 46 4.59 -14.15 -0.47
C ALA A 46 5.08 -12.78 0.02
N ILE A 47 5.32 -11.87 -0.91
CA ILE A 47 5.74 -10.50 -0.65
C ILE A 47 4.62 -9.56 -1.10
N ALA A 48 4.00 -8.87 -0.15
CA ALA A 48 3.03 -7.81 -0.36
C ALA A 48 3.74 -6.46 -0.58
N SER A 49 3.15 -5.61 -1.42
CA SER A 49 3.63 -4.26 -1.71
C SER A 49 2.46 -3.33 -2.00
N LEU A 50 2.45 -2.16 -1.38
CA LEU A 50 1.42 -1.15 -1.60
C LEU A 50 1.54 -0.56 -3.01
N ILE A 51 0.46 -0.60 -3.78
CA ILE A 51 0.39 0.08 -5.09
C ILE A 51 -0.26 1.44 -4.95
N SER A 52 -1.44 1.50 -4.33
CA SER A 52 -2.19 2.73 -4.15
C SER A 52 -3.25 2.58 -3.07
N ILE A 53 -3.65 3.70 -2.48
CA ILE A 53 -4.78 3.83 -1.58
C ILE A 53 -5.70 4.89 -2.18
N ASP A 54 -6.93 4.50 -2.49
CA ASP A 54 -7.94 5.42 -3.01
C ASP A 54 -9.17 5.38 -2.11
N ASN A 55 -9.39 6.44 -1.34
CA ASN A 55 -10.53 6.62 -0.43
C ASN A 55 -10.78 5.41 0.50
N LYS A 56 -11.58 4.44 0.03
CA LYS A 56 -11.95 3.20 0.74
C LYS A 56 -11.44 1.94 0.04
N LYS A 57 -10.49 2.06 -0.88
CA LYS A 57 -9.91 0.96 -1.63
C LYS A 57 -8.40 0.94 -1.42
N VAL A 58 -7.87 -0.23 -1.14
CA VAL A 58 -6.43 -0.47 -0.98
C VAL A 58 -6.02 -1.46 -2.06
N ILE A 59 -5.07 -1.07 -2.89
CA ILE A 59 -4.55 -1.90 -3.97
C ILE A 59 -3.18 -2.41 -3.54
N ILE A 60 -3.08 -3.72 -3.36
CA ILE A 60 -1.86 -4.41 -2.94
C ILE A 60 -1.41 -5.36 -4.04
N LYS A 61 -0.12 -5.35 -4.31
CA LYS A 61 0.55 -6.30 -5.19
C LYS A 61 1.21 -7.38 -4.35
N PHE A 62 0.88 -8.62 -4.64
CA PHE A 62 1.54 -9.80 -4.09
C PHE A 62 2.47 -10.39 -5.14
N LYS A 63 3.72 -10.63 -4.77
CA LYS A 63 4.73 -11.33 -5.56
C LYS A 63 5.18 -12.57 -4.79
N GLY A 64 5.21 -13.70 -5.48
CA GLY A 64 5.62 -14.99 -4.91
C GLY A 64 5.71 -16.04 -6.01
N PRO A 65 6.24 -17.24 -5.73
CA PRO A 65 6.24 -18.37 -6.66
C PRO A 65 4.84 -19.00 -6.75
N PHE A 66 3.81 -18.18 -6.98
CA PHE A 66 2.42 -18.63 -7.02
C PHE A 66 2.21 -19.58 -8.20
N CYS A 67 1.87 -20.83 -7.88
CA CYS A 67 1.39 -21.81 -8.84
C CYS A 67 -0.11 -21.59 -9.07
N VAL A 68 -0.50 -21.53 -10.35
CA VAL A 68 -1.88 -21.30 -10.78
C VAL A 68 -2.78 -22.36 -10.14
N GLY A 69 -3.72 -21.94 -9.30
CA GLY A 69 -4.76 -22.80 -8.72
C GLY A 69 -4.50 -23.39 -7.33
N CYS A 70 -3.35 -23.15 -6.69
CA CYS A 70 -3.06 -23.66 -5.34
C CYS A 70 -3.01 -22.52 -4.31
N GLY A 71 -4.09 -22.31 -3.56
CA GLY A 71 -4.04 -21.53 -2.31
C GLY A 71 -3.71 -20.03 -2.44
N ILE A 72 -3.92 -19.41 -3.61
CA ILE A 72 -3.76 -17.95 -3.77
C ILE A 72 -4.66 -17.18 -2.78
N SER A 73 -5.86 -17.72 -2.50
CA SER A 73 -6.81 -17.14 -1.54
C SER A 73 -6.23 -17.07 -0.14
N ASP A 74 -5.58 -18.14 0.35
CA ASP A 74 -5.00 -18.17 1.71
C ASP A 74 -4.07 -17.00 1.99
N TRP A 75 -3.13 -16.71 1.06
CA TRP A 75 -2.18 -15.61 1.24
C TRP A 75 -2.84 -14.23 1.30
N ILE A 76 -3.95 -14.06 0.58
CA ILE A 76 -4.69 -12.79 0.50
C ILE A 76 -5.61 -12.66 1.72
N GLU A 77 -6.22 -13.76 2.14
CA GLU A 77 -7.02 -13.86 3.36
C GLU A 77 -6.15 -13.63 4.60
N ASP A 78 -4.93 -14.17 4.64
CA ASP A 78 -3.94 -13.89 5.69
C ASP A 78 -3.65 -12.39 5.82
N PHE A 79 -3.51 -11.68 4.70
CA PHE A 79 -3.31 -10.23 4.73
C PHE A 79 -4.55 -9.50 5.28
N LYS A 80 -5.76 -9.94 4.90
CA LYS A 80 -7.01 -9.44 5.48
C LYS A 80 -7.06 -9.67 7.00
N TYR A 81 -6.64 -10.86 7.48
CA TYR A 81 -6.58 -11.16 8.91
C TYR A 81 -5.62 -10.22 9.64
N VAL A 82 -4.43 -9.96 9.08
CA VAL A 82 -3.48 -8.99 9.67
C VAL A 82 -4.10 -7.60 9.77
N LEU A 83 -4.82 -7.14 8.74
CA LEU A 83 -5.50 -5.84 8.77
C LEU A 83 -6.59 -5.76 9.85
N LEU A 84 -7.33 -6.84 10.05
CA LEU A 84 -8.37 -6.92 11.06
C LEU A 84 -7.80 -7.01 12.49
N GLU A 85 -6.88 -7.94 12.74
CA GLU A 85 -6.34 -8.20 14.08
C GLU A 85 -5.43 -7.07 14.57
N GLU A 86 -4.55 -6.55 13.72
CA GLU A 86 -3.56 -5.54 14.14
C GLU A 86 -4.14 -4.11 14.16
N PHE A 87 -5.14 -3.84 13.30
CA PHE A 87 -5.63 -2.47 13.08
C PHE A 87 -7.15 -2.31 13.19
N GLY A 88 -7.91 -3.39 13.39
CA GLY A 88 -9.38 -3.36 13.44
C GLY A 88 -10.02 -2.98 12.11
N MET A 89 -9.30 -3.12 10.98
CA MET A 89 -9.79 -2.71 9.66
C MET A 89 -10.46 -3.89 8.96
N ASP A 90 -11.79 -3.88 8.96
CA ASP A 90 -12.55 -4.85 8.17
C ASP A 90 -12.44 -4.52 6.68
N THR A 91 -11.95 -5.50 5.92
CA THR A 91 -11.75 -5.37 4.48
C THR A 91 -12.38 -6.52 3.72
N GLU A 92 -12.91 -6.21 2.54
CA GLU A 92 -13.46 -7.18 1.61
C GLU A 92 -12.60 -7.24 0.35
N ILE A 93 -12.29 -8.45 -0.11
CA ILE A 93 -11.57 -8.67 -1.35
C ILE A 93 -12.57 -8.44 -2.49
N MET A 94 -12.44 -7.30 -3.19
CA MET A 94 -13.32 -6.97 -4.31
C MET A 94 -12.93 -7.70 -5.59
N GLU A 95 -11.62 -7.72 -5.86
CA GLU A 95 -11.10 -8.21 -7.12
C GLU A 95 -9.66 -8.70 -6.94
N LEU A 96 -9.36 -9.82 -7.59
CA LEU A 96 -8.02 -10.37 -7.71
C LEU A 96 -7.65 -10.42 -9.18
N LYS A 97 -6.61 -9.70 -9.55
CA LYS A 97 -6.11 -9.64 -10.91
C LYS A 97 -4.74 -10.27 -10.99
N GLU A 98 -4.67 -11.41 -11.63
CA GLU A 98 -3.41 -12.06 -11.95
C GLU A 98 -2.76 -11.37 -13.15
N VAL A 99 -1.51 -10.98 -13.00
CA VAL A 99 -0.71 -10.40 -14.08
C VAL A 99 0.49 -11.31 -14.30
N ARG A 100 0.52 -11.92 -15.47
CA ARG A 100 1.60 -12.80 -15.91
C ARG A 100 2.42 -12.09 -16.98
N ASN A 101 3.69 -11.87 -16.67
CA ASN A 101 4.73 -11.53 -17.64
C ASN A 101 5.61 -12.76 -17.89
N GLU A 102 6.42 -12.70 -18.95
CA GLU A 102 7.24 -13.82 -19.45
C GLU A 102 8.07 -14.49 -18.34
N ASP A 103 8.60 -13.71 -17.39
CA ASP A 103 9.49 -14.19 -16.31
C ASP A 103 8.97 -13.88 -14.88
N SER A 104 7.78 -13.29 -14.76
CA SER A 104 7.29 -12.85 -13.45
C SER A 104 5.78 -12.92 -13.37
N ARG A 105 5.31 -13.48 -12.25
CA ARG A 105 3.89 -13.54 -11.89
C ARG A 105 3.68 -12.70 -10.65
N TRP A 106 2.66 -11.87 -10.68
CA TRP A 106 2.20 -11.15 -9.51
C TRP A 106 0.68 -11.00 -9.55
N ILE A 107 0.11 -10.84 -8.36
CA ILE A 107 -1.32 -10.77 -8.15
C ILE A 107 -1.62 -9.38 -7.60
N ILE A 108 -2.57 -8.69 -8.20
CA ILE A 108 -3.06 -7.40 -7.71
C ILE A 108 -4.37 -7.68 -7.00
N ALA A 109 -4.40 -7.49 -5.69
CA ALA A 109 -5.61 -7.59 -4.90
C ALA A 109 -6.16 -6.19 -4.60
N ILE A 110 -7.45 -6.01 -4.84
CA ILE A 110 -8.17 -4.79 -4.52
C ILE A 110 -9.04 -5.07 -3.29
N PHE A 111 -8.67 -4.47 -2.17
CA PHE A 111 -9.42 -4.53 -0.93
C PHE A 111 -10.31 -3.31 -0.80
N LYS A 112 -11.54 -3.50 -0.32
CA LYS A 112 -12.46 -2.43 0.06
C LYS A 112 -12.57 -2.38 1.57
N LEU A 113 -12.27 -1.22 2.15
CA LEU A 113 -12.46 -0.91 3.56
C LEU A 113 -13.96 -0.78 3.84
N LEU A 114 -14.49 -1.68 4.67
CA LEU A 114 -15.88 -1.65 5.11
C LEU A 114 -16.08 -0.67 6.27
N ASN A 115 -15.07 -0.54 7.14
CA ASN A 115 -15.09 0.35 8.30
C ASN A 115 -13.80 1.20 8.34
N PRO A 116 -13.79 2.39 7.69
CA PRO A 116 -12.63 3.29 7.66
C PRO A 116 -12.43 4.08 8.96
#